data_AF-A0A951JCB4-F1
#
_entry.id   AF-A0A951JCB4-F1
#
_cell.length_a   1.000
_cell.length_b   1.000
_cell.length_c   1.000
_cell.angle_alpha   90.00
_cell.angle_beta   90.00
_cell.angle_gamma   90.00
#
_symmetry.space_group_name_H-M   'P 1'
#
loop_
_entity.id
_entity.type
_entity.pdbx_description
1 polymer ?
#
loop_
_entity_poly.entity_id
_entity_poly.type
_entity_poly.pdbx_seq_one_letter_code
_entity_poly.pdbx_strand_id
1 'polypeptide(L)'
;MNFKALQDYFEADAIEWRIQQAGEKNGRVWAITVPYVTNRAIQMRLDEVVGPENWRNEFRPGPDGGVMCGLSIRVGDEWVTKWDGAENTDVEGVKGGLSGAMKRAAVQWGIGRYLYALEETFAVINERGRFRGRTKDQKLFRWDPPALPDWALPARPTREARPAAAPARPRAVA
;
A
#
# COMPACT_ATOMS: atom_id res chain seq x y z
N MET A 1 10.24 0.90 21.60
CA MET A 1 9.36 0.95 20.41
C MET A 1 10.01 1.86 19.38
N ASN A 2 10.27 1.37 18.17
CA ASN A 2 10.89 2.19 17.12
C ASN A 2 9.83 2.68 16.13
N PHE A 3 9.24 3.85 16.38
CA PHE A 3 8.21 4.42 15.50
C PHE A 3 8.70 4.70 14.07
N LYS A 4 10.02 4.77 13.85
CA LYS A 4 10.57 4.93 12.50
C LYS A 4 10.23 3.74 11.60
N ALA A 5 10.11 2.53 12.15
CA ALA A 5 9.76 1.32 11.41
C ALA A 5 8.34 1.37 10.79
N LEU A 6 7.44 2.22 11.30
CA LEU A 6 6.15 2.48 10.65
C LEU A 6 6.32 3.03 9.22
N GLN A 7 7.45 3.66 8.92
CA GLN A 7 7.75 4.30 7.64
C GLN A 7 8.47 3.37 6.66
N ASP A 8 8.83 2.15 7.07
CA ASP A 8 9.57 1.22 6.23
C ASP A 8 8.77 0.87 4.96
N TYR A 9 9.48 0.60 3.87
CA TYR A 9 8.87 0.23 2.62
C TYR A 9 8.07 -1.06 2.72
N PHE A 10 7.09 -1.21 1.83
CA PHE A 10 6.26 -2.41 1.76
C PHE A 10 6.76 -3.28 0.63
N GLU A 11 6.70 -4.59 0.83
CA GLU A 11 6.88 -5.53 -0.26
C GLU A 11 5.86 -5.26 -1.37
N ALA A 12 6.23 -5.58 -2.61
CA ALA A 12 5.42 -5.25 -3.77
C ALA A 12 4.01 -5.86 -3.73
N ASP A 13 3.83 -6.99 -3.05
CA ASP A 13 2.55 -7.70 -2.91
C ASP A 13 1.58 -7.03 -1.91
N ALA A 14 2.10 -6.22 -0.99
CA ALA A 14 1.31 -5.40 -0.07
C ALA A 14 0.86 -4.06 -0.68
N ILE A 15 1.34 -3.74 -1.88
CA ILE A 15 1.03 -2.52 -2.62
C ILE A 15 0.09 -2.85 -3.77
N GLU A 16 -1.08 -2.22 -3.75
CA GLU A 16 -2.07 -2.31 -4.82
C GLU A 16 -2.10 -1.01 -5.63
N TRP A 17 -2.70 -1.07 -6.82
CA TRP A 17 -2.82 0.06 -7.74
C TRP A 17 -4.28 0.34 -8.06
N ARG A 18 -4.64 1.63 -8.12
CA ARG A 18 -5.94 2.06 -8.63
C ARG A 18 -5.78 3.11 -9.71
N ILE A 19 -6.74 3.15 -10.63
CA ILE A 19 -6.87 4.24 -11.60
C ILE A 19 -7.29 5.50 -10.82
N GLN A 20 -6.47 6.54 -10.92
CA GLN A 20 -6.83 7.89 -10.45
C GLN A 20 -7.56 8.65 -11.56
N GLN A 21 -7.06 8.52 -12.79
CA GLN A 21 -7.63 9.18 -13.95
C GLN A 21 -7.41 8.33 -15.20
N ALA A 22 -8.39 8.30 -16.10
CA ALA A 22 -8.25 7.66 -17.41
C ALA A 22 -8.94 8.49 -18.48
N GLY A 23 -8.43 8.42 -19.70
CA GLY A 23 -8.95 9.16 -20.83
C GLY A 23 -8.42 8.61 -22.15
N GLU A 24 -8.70 9.36 -23.22
CA GLU A 24 -8.23 9.06 -24.57
C GLU A 24 -7.56 10.29 -25.17
N LYS A 25 -6.44 10.08 -25.85
CA LYS A 25 -5.76 11.14 -26.60
C LYS A 25 -5.23 10.54 -27.91
N ASN A 26 -5.56 11.16 -29.04
CA ASN A 26 -5.15 10.71 -30.37
C ASN A 26 -5.49 9.23 -30.65
N GLY A 27 -6.70 8.79 -30.27
CA GLY A 27 -7.15 7.40 -30.46
C GLY A 27 -6.55 6.38 -29.49
N ARG A 28 -5.70 6.80 -28.54
CA ARG A 28 -5.05 5.91 -27.56
C ARG A 28 -5.57 6.17 -26.16
N VAL A 29 -5.99 5.10 -25.50
CA VAL A 29 -6.38 5.14 -24.09
C VAL A 29 -5.13 5.32 -23.23
N TRP A 30 -5.23 6.14 -22.20
CA TRP A 30 -4.23 6.31 -21.16
C TRP A 30 -4.91 6.25 -19.78
N ALA A 31 -4.17 5.81 -18.77
CA ALA A 31 -4.61 5.86 -17.39
C ALA A 31 -3.43 6.19 -16.47
N ILE A 32 -3.64 7.15 -15.57
CA ILE A 32 -2.76 7.45 -14.44
C ILE A 32 -3.23 6.58 -13.28
N THR A 33 -2.29 5.85 -12.70
CA THR A 33 -2.55 5.00 -11.54
C THR A 33 -1.74 5.43 -10.35
N VAL A 34 -2.33 5.30 -9.17
CA VAL A 34 -1.67 5.58 -7.91
C VAL A 34 -1.58 4.31 -7.08
N PRO A 35 -0.41 4.03 -6.47
CA PRO A 35 -0.27 2.91 -5.56
C PRO A 35 -0.84 3.26 -4.19
N TYR A 36 -1.29 2.24 -3.47
CA TYR A 36 -1.71 2.35 -2.08
C TYR A 36 -1.44 1.05 -1.34
N VAL A 37 -1.25 1.16 -0.03
CA VAL A 37 -1.21 -0.01 0.87
C VAL A 37 -2.62 -0.42 1.28
N THR A 38 -2.83 -1.72 1.40
CA THR A 38 -4.12 -2.25 1.88
C THR A 38 -4.27 -2.01 3.39
N ASN A 39 -5.51 -1.99 3.89
CA ASN A 39 -5.74 -1.89 5.34
C ASN A 39 -5.11 -3.07 6.09
N ARG A 40 -5.09 -4.26 5.49
CA ARG A 40 -4.43 -5.43 6.08
C ARG A 40 -2.94 -5.20 6.25
N ALA A 41 -2.26 -4.66 5.23
CA ALA A 41 -0.85 -4.33 5.33
C ALA A 41 -0.57 -3.26 6.40
N ILE A 42 -1.45 -2.27 6.54
CA ILE A 42 -1.37 -1.27 7.63
C ILE A 42 -1.51 -1.93 9.00
N GLN A 43 -2.52 -2.79 9.19
CA GLN A 43 -2.76 -3.49 10.46
C GLN A 43 -1.58 -4.36 10.84
N MET A 44 -1.06 -5.16 9.89
CA MET A 44 0.13 -5.99 10.11
C MET A 44 1.35 -5.14 10.52
N ARG A 45 1.57 -3.98 9.87
CA ARG A 45 2.66 -3.08 10.24
C ARG A 45 2.48 -2.51 11.65
N LEU A 46 1.26 -2.17 12.05
CA LEU A 46 0.97 -1.71 13.41
C LEU A 46 1.21 -2.82 14.43
N ASP A 47 0.71 -4.02 14.18
CA ASP A 47 0.92 -5.19 15.03
C ASP A 47 2.41 -5.50 15.20
N GLU A 48 3.19 -5.45 14.12
CA GLU A 48 4.62 -5.72 14.13
C GLU A 48 5.43 -4.66 14.89
N VAL A 49 5.13 -3.37 14.67
CA VAL A 49 5.97 -2.28 15.19
C VAL A 49 5.59 -1.87 16.59
N VAL A 50 4.28 -1.83 16.89
CA VAL A 50 3.78 -1.35 18.18
C VAL A 50 3.12 -2.44 18.99
N GLY A 51 2.67 -3.55 18.40
CA GLY A 51 1.91 -4.60 19.08
C GLY A 51 0.40 -4.37 18.98
N PRO A 52 -0.42 -5.43 18.83
CA PRO A 52 -1.86 -5.31 18.61
C PRO A 52 -2.61 -4.62 19.76
N GLU A 53 -2.07 -4.64 20.97
CA GLU A 53 -2.62 -3.96 22.14
C GLU A 53 -2.28 -2.46 22.22
N ASN A 54 -1.36 -1.97 21.37
CA ASN A 54 -0.80 -0.62 21.40
C ASN A 54 -1.27 0.27 20.25
N TRP A 55 -2.25 -0.17 19.47
CA TRP A 55 -2.94 0.67 18.51
C TRP A 55 -4.44 0.42 18.55
N ARG A 56 -5.21 1.41 18.12
CA ARG A 56 -6.65 1.30 17.93
C ARG A 56 -7.10 2.30 16.87
N ASN A 57 -8.24 2.04 16.26
CA ASN A 57 -8.90 2.99 15.40
C ASN A 57 -10.35 3.21 15.80
N GLU A 58 -10.82 4.42 15.60
CA GLU A 58 -12.21 4.81 15.81
C GLU A 58 -12.74 5.54 14.57
N PHE A 59 -14.02 5.31 14.27
CA PHE A 59 -14.69 5.93 13.14
C PHE A 59 -15.81 6.84 13.60
N ARG A 60 -15.96 7.97 12.92
CA ARG A 60 -17.03 8.94 13.16
C ARG A 60 -17.57 9.46 11.82
N PRO A 61 -18.81 9.95 11.78
CA PRO A 61 -19.31 10.68 10.62
C PRO A 61 -18.38 11.85 10.29
N GLY A 62 -18.00 11.97 9.02
CA GLY A 62 -17.27 13.10 8.49
C GLY A 62 -18.22 14.16 7.90
N PRO A 63 -17.68 15.34 7.54
CA PRO A 63 -18.43 16.36 6.83
C PRO A 63 -19.05 15.80 5.54
N ASP A 64 -20.19 16.36 5.15
CA ASP A 64 -20.88 16.05 3.88
C ASP A 64 -21.14 14.56 3.63
N GLY A 65 -21.35 13.81 4.72
CA GLY A 65 -21.63 12.37 4.66
C GLY A 65 -20.39 11.48 4.48
N GLY A 66 -19.18 12.06 4.51
CA GLY A 66 -17.93 11.30 4.51
C GLY A 66 -17.69 10.52 5.82
N VAL A 67 -16.51 9.92 5.93
CA VAL A 67 -16.09 9.14 7.09
C VAL A 67 -14.77 9.68 7.63
N MET A 68 -14.68 9.87 8.94
CA MET A 68 -13.44 10.21 9.65
C MET A 68 -12.91 8.98 10.38
N CYS A 69 -11.60 8.79 10.33
CA CYS A 69 -10.88 7.77 11.08
C CYS A 69 -9.86 8.42 12.01
N GLY A 70 -9.94 8.12 13.30
CA GLY A 70 -8.91 8.42 14.28
C GLY A 70 -8.06 7.18 14.47
N LEU A 71 -6.79 7.22 14.07
CA LEU A 71 -5.83 6.15 14.32
C LEU A 71 -4.95 6.54 15.51
N SER A 72 -5.07 5.80 16.60
CA SER A 72 -4.34 6.03 17.84
C SER A 72 -3.23 5.01 18.04
N ILE A 73 -2.07 5.47 18.49
CA ILE A 73 -0.95 4.64 18.92
C ILE A 73 -0.58 5.03 20.35
N ARG A 74 -0.29 4.04 21.20
CA ARG A 74 0.13 4.27 22.58
C ARG A 74 1.59 4.72 22.63
N VAL A 75 1.85 5.90 23.19
CA VAL A 75 3.19 6.49 23.35
C VAL A 75 3.42 6.71 24.84
N GLY A 76 4.24 5.86 25.46
CA GLY A 76 4.30 5.78 26.92
C GLY A 76 2.96 5.31 27.47
N ASP A 77 2.37 6.09 28.38
CA ASP A 77 1.05 5.80 28.97
C ASP A 77 -0.10 6.56 28.28
N GLU A 78 0.19 7.32 27.22
CA GLU A 78 -0.80 8.17 26.55
C GLU A 78 -1.20 7.64 25.17
N TRP A 79 -2.45 7.89 24.79
CA TRP A 79 -2.95 7.63 23.44
C TRP A 79 -2.80 8.89 22.57
N VAL A 80 -1.89 8.85 21.61
CA VAL A 80 -1.78 9.90 20.60
C VAL A 80 -2.66 9.50 19.41
N THR A 81 -3.56 10.38 18.98
CA THR A 81 -4.50 10.10 17.87
C THR A 81 -4.25 11.04 16.70
N LYS A 82 -4.22 10.47 15.49
CA LYS A 82 -4.18 11.24 14.23
C LYS A 82 -5.44 10.98 13.43
N TRP A 83 -6.06 12.05 12.95
CA TRP A 83 -7.33 12.03 12.24
C TRP A 83 -7.14 12.32 10.75
N ASP A 84 -7.91 11.62 9.92
CA ASP A 84 -8.12 11.97 8.52
C ASP A 84 -9.47 11.39 8.06
N GLY A 85 -9.94 11.81 6.89
CA GLY A 85 -11.24 11.40 6.37
C GLY A 85 -11.22 11.03 4.90
N ALA A 86 -12.25 10.32 4.47
CA ALA A 86 -12.49 10.01 3.07
C ALA A 86 -13.98 10.11 2.75
N GLU A 87 -14.28 10.47 1.51
CA GLU A 87 -15.63 10.38 0.97
C GLU A 87 -16.06 8.92 0.83
N ASN A 88 -17.36 8.68 0.85
CA ASN A 88 -17.91 7.38 0.48
C ASN A 88 -17.71 7.14 -1.03
N THR A 89 -17.46 5.90 -1.40
CA THR A 89 -17.29 5.50 -2.80
C THR A 89 -18.64 5.25 -3.49
N ASP A 90 -18.69 5.33 -4.82
CA ASP A 90 -19.92 5.02 -5.58
C ASP A 90 -20.33 3.55 -5.48
N VAL A 91 -19.38 2.66 -5.20
CA VAL A 91 -19.57 1.21 -5.03
C VAL A 91 -19.18 0.83 -3.60
N GLU A 92 -20.08 0.16 -2.88
CA GLU A 92 -19.93 -0.18 -1.45
C GLU A 92 -19.51 1.02 -0.57
N GLY A 93 -20.19 2.16 -0.74
CA GLY A 93 -19.73 3.48 -0.28
C GLY A 93 -19.22 3.56 1.16
N VAL A 94 -19.92 2.95 2.11
CA VAL A 94 -19.51 2.94 3.52
C VAL A 94 -18.20 2.18 3.74
N LYS A 95 -18.01 1.02 3.09
CA LYS A 95 -16.77 0.23 3.23
C LYS A 95 -15.59 0.95 2.58
N GLY A 96 -15.83 1.58 1.43
CA GLY A 96 -14.83 2.41 0.74
C GLY A 96 -14.40 3.61 1.58
N GLY A 97 -15.36 4.34 2.16
CA GLY A 97 -15.10 5.49 3.03
C GLY A 97 -14.32 5.10 4.29
N LEU A 98 -14.74 4.05 5.01
CA LEU A 98 -14.02 3.53 6.18
C LEU A 98 -12.57 3.14 5.85
N SER A 99 -12.39 2.40 4.74
CA SER A 99 -11.06 1.95 4.33
C SER A 99 -10.17 3.12 3.91
N GLY A 100 -10.73 4.05 3.13
CA GLY A 100 -10.04 5.26 2.68
C GLY A 100 -9.60 6.13 3.86
N ALA A 101 -10.49 6.38 4.82
CA ALA A 101 -10.19 7.18 6.00
C ALA A 101 -9.07 6.55 6.84
N MET A 102 -9.11 5.22 7.05
CA MET A 102 -8.04 4.52 7.78
C MET A 102 -6.69 4.61 7.06
N LYS A 103 -6.65 4.40 5.73
CA LYS A 103 -5.41 4.54 4.95
C LYS A 103 -4.81 5.94 5.10
N ARG A 104 -5.65 6.97 5.04
CA ARG A 104 -5.22 8.36 5.17
C ARG A 104 -4.75 8.70 6.59
N ALA A 105 -5.44 8.22 7.63
CA ALA A 105 -4.98 8.35 9.02
C ALA A 105 -3.64 7.64 9.26
N ALA A 106 -3.41 6.48 8.63
CA ALA A 106 -2.13 5.76 8.67
C ALA A 106 -0.99 6.54 8.01
N VAL A 107 -1.26 7.26 6.91
CA VAL A 107 -0.28 8.16 6.27
C VAL A 107 0.20 9.23 7.25
N GLN A 108 -0.65 9.72 8.16
CA GLN A 108 -0.25 10.70 9.19
C GLN A 108 0.75 10.13 10.23
N TRP A 109 0.78 8.80 10.39
CA TRP A 109 1.80 8.07 11.15
C TRP A 109 3.04 7.69 10.32
N GLY A 110 3.01 7.96 9.01
CA GLY A 110 4.10 7.70 8.08
C GLY A 110 3.98 6.39 7.31
N ILE A 111 2.97 5.58 7.62
CA ILE A 111 2.74 4.28 6.98
C ILE A 111 2.34 4.51 5.52
N GLY A 112 3.14 3.97 4.59
CA GLY A 112 2.91 4.12 3.16
C GLY A 112 3.05 5.55 2.63
N ARG A 113 3.52 6.51 3.44
CA ARG A 113 3.64 7.93 3.03
C ARG A 113 4.59 8.11 1.84
N TYR A 114 5.63 7.29 1.74
CA TYR A 114 6.59 7.34 0.64
C TYR A 114 5.96 7.07 -0.73
N LEU A 115 4.81 6.37 -0.80
CA LEU A 115 4.11 6.11 -2.05
C LEU A 115 3.60 7.39 -2.71
N TYR A 116 3.43 8.48 -1.95
CA TYR A 116 3.07 9.80 -2.48
C TYR A 116 4.24 10.52 -3.16
N ALA A 117 5.47 10.05 -2.97
CA ALA A 117 6.66 10.58 -3.65
C ALA A 117 6.90 9.92 -5.02
N LEU A 118 6.05 8.96 -5.42
CA LEU A 118 6.10 8.40 -6.76
C LEU A 118 5.57 9.41 -7.77
N GLU A 119 6.33 9.61 -8.85
CA GLU A 119 5.89 10.41 -9.99
C GLU A 119 4.62 9.80 -10.63
N GLU A 120 3.87 10.62 -11.37
CA GLU A 120 2.67 10.17 -12.09
C GLU A 120 2.99 8.93 -12.92
N THR A 121 2.46 7.78 -12.48
CA THR A 121 2.78 6.51 -13.12
C THR A 121 1.65 6.10 -14.05
N PHE A 122 1.99 5.90 -15.33
CA PHE A 122 1.03 5.44 -16.32
C PHE A 122 0.85 3.93 -16.25
N ALA A 123 -0.40 3.48 -16.33
CA ALA A 123 -0.74 2.08 -16.46
C ALA A 123 -0.28 1.52 -17.81
N VAL A 124 0.07 0.23 -17.83
CA VAL A 124 0.37 -0.49 -19.07
C VAL A 124 -0.94 -0.92 -19.72
N ILE A 125 -1.41 -0.17 -20.71
CA ILE A 125 -2.65 -0.47 -21.43
C ILE A 125 -2.41 -1.56 -22.46
N ASN A 126 -3.11 -2.69 -22.34
CA ASN A 126 -2.99 -3.81 -23.28
C ASN A 126 -4.25 -4.68 -23.27
N GLU A 127 -4.52 -5.40 -24.38
CA GLU A 127 -5.75 -6.20 -24.55
C GLU A 127 -5.90 -7.37 -23.57
N ARG A 128 -4.79 -7.83 -22.98
CA ARG A 128 -4.74 -8.97 -22.06
C ARG A 128 -4.50 -8.55 -20.61
N GLY A 129 -4.63 -7.25 -20.31
CA GLY A 129 -4.34 -6.73 -18.99
C GLY A 129 -5.21 -7.39 -17.91
N ARG A 130 -4.59 -7.64 -16.76
CA ARG A 130 -5.23 -8.33 -15.64
C ARG A 130 -6.41 -7.56 -15.08
N PHE A 131 -6.32 -6.23 -15.08
CA PHE A 131 -7.33 -5.35 -14.53
C PHE A 131 -8.17 -4.73 -15.64
N ARG A 132 -9.42 -4.40 -15.29
CA ARG A 132 -10.33 -3.65 -16.17
C ARG A 132 -10.42 -2.22 -15.68
N GLY A 133 -10.49 -1.29 -16.62
CA GLY A 133 -10.69 0.14 -16.37
C GLY A 133 -11.78 0.68 -17.27
N ARG A 134 -12.24 1.88 -16.94
CA ARG A 134 -13.21 2.61 -17.75
C ARG A 134 -12.80 4.07 -17.83
N THR A 135 -12.85 4.66 -19.03
CA THR A 135 -12.65 6.10 -19.22
C THR A 135 -13.90 6.87 -18.80
N LYS A 136 -13.80 8.21 -18.71
CA LYS A 136 -14.96 9.08 -18.46
C LYS A 136 -16.07 8.87 -19.49
N ASP A 137 -15.69 8.66 -20.75
CA ASP A 137 -16.59 8.39 -21.89
C ASP A 137 -17.08 6.94 -21.96
N GLN A 138 -17.01 6.20 -20.84
CA GLN A 138 -17.47 4.82 -20.69
C GLN A 138 -16.74 3.76 -21.55
N LYS A 139 -15.64 4.12 -22.22
CA LYS A 139 -14.82 3.16 -22.98
C LYS A 139 -14.11 2.20 -22.03
N LEU A 140 -14.33 0.91 -22.23
CA LEU A 140 -13.68 -0.14 -21.45
C LEU A 140 -12.26 -0.40 -21.99
N PHE A 141 -11.34 -0.64 -21.09
CA PHE A 141 -9.98 -1.05 -21.42
C PHE A 141 -9.43 -2.02 -20.39
N ARG A 142 -8.33 -2.66 -20.73
CA ARG A 142 -7.57 -3.53 -19.84
C ARG A 142 -6.19 -2.94 -19.58
N TRP A 143 -5.69 -3.17 -18.39
CA TRP A 143 -4.44 -2.58 -17.93
C TRP A 143 -3.72 -3.50 -16.94
N ASP A 144 -2.42 -3.29 -16.84
CA ASP A 144 -1.57 -3.84 -15.78
C ASP A 144 -0.91 -2.70 -15.00
N PRO A 145 -0.69 -2.91 -13.69
CA PRO A 145 0.03 -1.94 -12.87
C PRO A 145 1.46 -1.78 -13.39
N PRO A 146 2.00 -0.56 -13.33
CA PRO A 146 3.40 -0.33 -13.61
C PRO A 146 4.28 -0.99 -12.54
N ALA A 147 5.56 -1.19 -12.86
CA ALA A 147 6.53 -1.64 -11.87
C ALA A 147 6.81 -0.51 -10.86
N LEU A 148 6.95 -0.87 -9.58
CA LEU A 148 7.50 0.05 -8.58
C LEU A 148 8.99 0.29 -8.90
N PRO A 149 9.49 1.53 -8.74
CA PRO A 149 10.93 1.77 -8.86
C PRO A 149 11.68 1.10 -7.70
N ASP A 150 12.93 0.71 -7.94
CA ASP A 150 13.72 -0.06 -6.97
C ASP A 150 13.86 0.62 -5.61
N TRP A 151 13.90 1.96 -5.58
CA TRP A 151 13.99 2.72 -4.33
C TRP A 151 12.74 2.59 -3.47
N ALA A 152 11.58 2.23 -4.04
CA ALA A 152 10.29 2.13 -3.35
C ALA A 152 10.03 0.71 -2.80
N LEU A 153 11.02 -0.18 -2.87
CA LEU A 153 10.96 -1.55 -2.35
C LEU A 153 11.96 -1.72 -1.19
N PRO A 154 11.66 -2.62 -0.22
CA PRO A 154 12.62 -2.96 0.82
C PRO A 154 13.95 -3.41 0.23
N ALA A 155 15.06 -2.98 0.84
CA ALA A 155 16.38 -3.45 0.44
C ALA A 155 16.42 -4.97 0.65
N ARG A 156 16.62 -5.74 -0.43
CA ARG A 156 16.77 -7.18 -0.31
C ARG A 156 17.98 -7.47 0.59
N PRO A 157 17.85 -8.32 1.62
CA PRO A 157 19.02 -8.75 2.37
C PRO A 157 19.99 -9.41 1.37
N THR A 158 21.23 -8.92 1.35
CA THR A 158 22.32 -9.57 0.61
C THR A 158 22.34 -11.01 1.09
N ARG A 159 21.96 -11.95 0.22
CA ARG A 159 21.99 -13.38 0.53
C ARG A 159 23.42 -13.70 0.95
N GLU A 160 23.66 -13.88 2.25
CA GLU A 160 24.95 -14.32 2.75
C GLU A 160 25.33 -15.56 1.93
N ALA A 161 26.54 -15.52 1.37
CA ALA A 161 27.08 -16.61 0.59
C ALA A 161 27.03 -17.86 1.46
N ARG A 162 26.10 -18.77 1.12
CA ARG A 162 26.00 -20.09 1.72
C ARG A 162 27.43 -20.67 1.71
N PRO A 163 28.02 -21.03 2.87
CA PRO A 163 29.39 -21.50 2.89
C PRO A 163 29.51 -22.69 1.95
N ALA A 164 30.55 -22.65 1.10
CA ALA A 164 30.83 -23.72 0.14
C ALA A 164 30.84 -25.05 0.90
N ALA A 165 30.07 -26.02 0.40
CA ALA A 165 30.02 -27.35 1.00
C ALA A 165 31.45 -27.90 1.11
N ALA A 166 31.83 -28.30 2.32
CA ALA A 166 33.14 -28.87 2.58
C ALA A 166 33.37 -30.09 1.65
N PRO A 167 34.58 -30.28 1.11
CA PRO A 167 34.86 -31.41 0.23
C PRO A 167 34.62 -32.72 0.98
N ALA A 168 33.91 -33.64 0.32
CA ALA A 168 33.61 -34.96 0.86
C ALA A 168 34.90 -35.70 1.21
N ARG A 169 34.99 -36.20 2.45
CA ARG A 169 36.13 -37.02 2.89
C ARG A 169 36.22 -38.30 2.05
N PRO A 170 37.42 -38.72 1.62
CA PRO A 170 37.58 -39.97 0.88
C PRO A 170 37.19 -41.15 1.78
N ARG A 171 36.40 -42.09 1.21
CA ARG A 171 36.09 -43.37 1.86
C ARG A 171 37.38 -44.17 1.99
N ALA A 172 37.77 -44.48 3.23
CA ALA A 172 38.78 -45.48 3.49
C ALA A 172 38.25 -46.85 3.00
N VAL A 173 39.01 -47.49 2.12
CA VAL A 173 38.78 -48.88 1.70
C VAL A 173 39.57 -49.76 2.67
N ALA A 174 38.88 -50.69 3.33
CA ALA A 174 39.48 -51.76 4.12
C ALA A 174 39.85 -52.94 3.21
#